data_AF-A0A968N643-F1
#
_entry.id   AF-A0A968N643-F1
#
_cell.length_a   1.000
_cell.length_b   1.000
_cell.length_c   1.000
_cell.angle_alpha   90.00
_cell.angle_beta   90.00
_cell.angle_gamma   90.00
#
_symmetry.space_group_name_H-M   'P 1'
#
loop_
_entity.id
_entity.type
_entity.pdbx_description
1 polymer ?
#
loop_
_entity_poly.entity_id
_entity_poly.type
_entity_poly.pdbx_seq_one_letter_code
_entity_poly.pdbx_strand_id
1 'polypeptide(L)' 'MLKTVAGIYRHGRIELSEIPPDIVESRIIVTFLDQEQLEMASTPTPMSFGMFAGANQSTTADFRLAEFTDADATQLMP' A
#
# COMPACT_ATOMS: atom_id res chain seq x y z
N MET A 1 -9.12 -2.63 21.51
CA MET A 1 -9.80 -2.65 20.20
C MET A 1 -9.64 -1.29 19.56
N LEU A 2 -9.42 -1.23 18.24
CA LEU A 2 -9.47 0.01 17.49
C LEU A 2 -10.93 0.41 17.26
N LYS A 3 -11.24 1.69 17.38
CA LYS A 3 -12.54 2.25 17.02
C LYS A 3 -12.35 3.27 15.91
N THR A 4 -13.25 3.23 14.94
CA THR A 4 -13.28 4.18 13.83
C THR A 4 -14.48 5.10 14.03
N VAL A 5 -14.24 6.41 13.94
CA VAL A 5 -15.24 7.46 14.09
C VAL A 5 -15.10 8.39 12.89
N ALA A 6 -16.22 8.72 12.25
CA ALA A 6 -16.21 9.68 11.14
C ALA A 6 -16.06 11.11 11.66
N GLY A 7 -15.39 11.97 10.90
CA GLY A 7 -15.25 13.38 11.24
C GLY A 7 -14.63 14.21 10.12
N ILE A 8 -14.60 15.53 10.33
CA ILE A 8 -14.05 16.50 9.39
C ILE A 8 -12.87 17.23 10.07
N TYR A 9 -11.73 17.29 9.39
CA TYR A 9 -10.64 18.16 9.80
C TYR A 9 -10.84 19.58 9.26
N ARG A 10 -10.77 20.59 10.13
CA ARG A 10 -10.93 22.01 9.79
C ARG A 10 -10.06 22.88 10.70
N HIS A 11 -9.13 23.63 10.11
CA HIS A 11 -8.25 24.58 10.82
C HIS A 11 -7.55 24.01 12.07
N GLY A 12 -6.97 22.80 11.97
CA GLY A 12 -6.27 22.18 13.10
C GLY A 12 -7.18 21.49 14.12
N ARG A 13 -8.50 21.47 13.89
CA ARG A 13 -9.47 20.77 14.74
C ARG A 13 -10.13 19.64 13.97
N ILE A 14 -10.43 18.55 14.66
CA ILE A 14 -11.24 17.46 14.13
C ILE A 14 -12.63 17.56 14.75
N GLU A 15 -13.62 17.76 13.91
CA GLU A 15 -15.03 17.77 14.27
C GLU A 15 -15.58 16.36 14.03
N LEU A 16 -15.78 15.60 15.10
CA LEU A 16 -16.34 14.25 15.00
C LEU A 16 -17.83 14.33 14.63
N SER A 17 -18.25 13.50 13.68
CA SER A 17 -19.66 13.39 13.28
C SER A 17 -20.52 12.70 14.35
N GLU A 18 -19.87 11.95 15.24
CA GLU A 18 -20.50 11.23 16.34
C GLU A 18 -19.58 11.22 17.56
N ILE A 19 -20.16 11.23 18.76
CA ILE A 19 -19.42 11.16 20.01
C ILE A 19 -19.51 9.71 20.52
N PRO A 20 -18.43 8.92 20.45
CA PRO A 20 -18.43 7.58 21.02
C PRO A 20 -18.68 7.65 22.55
N PRO A 21 -19.73 7.00 23.07
CA PRO A 21 -20.20 7.18 24.44
C PRO A 21 -19.22 6.65 25.51
N ASP A 22 -18.27 5.82 25.11
CA ASP A 22 -17.32 5.15 26.00
C ASP A 22 -15.88 5.65 25.85
N ILE A 23 -15.67 6.76 25.14
CA ILE A 23 -14.36 7.38 24.98
C ILE A 23 -14.43 8.82 25.46
N VAL A 24 -13.81 9.08 26.61
CA VAL A 24 -13.65 10.44 27.16
C VAL A 24 -12.40 11.11 26.58
N GLU A 25 -11.30 10.38 26.42
CA GLU A 25 -10.04 10.85 25.86
C GLU A 25 -9.33 9.70 25.13
N SER A 26 -8.70 9.98 23.98
CA SER A 26 -7.89 9.01 23.25
C SER A 26 -6.88 9.70 22.34
N ARG A 27 -5.74 9.03 22.08
CA ARG A 27 -4.75 9.47 21.11
C ARG A 27 -5.22 9.14 19.69
N ILE A 28 -5.12 10.11 18.79
CA ILE A 28 -5.49 9.98 17.38
C ILE A 28 -4.29 10.25 16.47
N ILE A 29 -4.30 9.60 15.31
CA ILE A 29 -3.35 9.82 14.22
C ILE A 29 -4.18 10.17 12.99
N VAL A 30 -3.87 11.30 12.36
CA VAL A 30 -4.55 11.78 11.16
C VAL A 30 -3.60 11.68 9.99
N THR A 31 -4.04 11.02 8.92
CA THR A 31 -3.31 10.94 7.66
C THR A 31 -4.08 11.71 6.60
N PHE A 32 -3.45 12.71 6.01
CA PHE A 32 -4.00 13.42 4.85
C PHE A 32 -3.51 12.72 3.57
N LEU A 33 -4.44 12.49 2.66
CA LEU A 33 -4.13 11.97 1.32
C LEU A 33 -4.27 13.12 0.35
N ASP A 34 -3.21 13.44 -0.39
CA ASP A 34 -3.29 14.42 -1.47
C ASP A 34 -4.10 13.83 -2.63
N GLN A 35 -5.00 14.62 -3.22
CA GLN A 35 -5.84 14.16 -4.33
C GLN A 35 -5.00 13.68 -5.52
N GLU A 36 -3.84 14.29 -5.78
CA GLU A 36 -2.92 13.82 -6.83
C GLU A 36 -2.45 12.38 -6.61
N GLN A 37 -2.28 11.94 -5.35
CA GLN A 37 -1.93 10.55 -5.04
C GLN A 37 -3.09 9.58 -5.28
N LEU A 38 -4.33 10.04 -5.08
CA LEU A 38 -5.52 9.24 -5.36
C LEU A 38 -5.77 9.12 -6.87
N GLU A 39 -5.52 10.17 -7.65
CA GLU A 39 -5.69 10.14 -9.11
C GLU A 39 -4.64 9.27 -9.81
N MET A 40 -3.39 9.26 -9.31
CA MET A 40 -2.36 8.33 -9.77
C MET A 40 -2.70 6.86 -9.45
N ALA A 41 -3.44 6.61 -8.36
CA ALA A 41 -3.89 5.27 -7.98
C ALA A 41 -5.20 4.84 -8.67
N SER A 42 -5.97 5.79 -9.23
CA SER A 42 -7.30 5.55 -9.79
C SER A 42 -7.33 5.28 -11.29
N THR A 43 -6.18 5.18 -11.96
CA THR A 43 -6.14 4.52 -13.27
C THR A 43 -5.94 3.03 -13.00
N PRO A 44 -6.98 2.18 -13.03
CA PRO A 44 -6.79 0.74 -12.91
C PRO A 44 -6.06 0.30 -14.17
N THR A 45 -4.74 0.23 -14.11
CA THR A 45 -4.01 -0.59 -15.07
C THR A 45 -4.49 -2.02 -14.80
N PRO A 46 -5.16 -2.69 -15.74
CA PRO A 46 -5.57 -4.07 -15.53
C PRO A 46 -4.31 -4.89 -15.27
N MET A 47 -4.11 -5.32 -14.03
CA MET A 47 -2.98 -6.16 -13.65
C MET A 47 -3.27 -7.57 -14.17
N SER A 48 -2.46 -8.04 -15.11
CA SER A 48 -2.41 -9.47 -15.45
C SER A 48 -1.46 -10.19 -14.51
N PHE A 49 -1.63 -11.50 -14.38
CA PHE A 49 -0.72 -12.34 -13.61
C PHE A 49 0.72 -12.15 -14.13
N GLY A 50 1.63 -11.71 -13.26
CA GLY A 50 3.02 -11.37 -13.61
C GLY A 50 3.32 -9.87 -13.74
N MET A 51 2.33 -8.98 -13.60
CA MET A 51 2.54 -7.52 -13.58
C MET A 51 2.70 -6.96 -12.17
N PHE A 52 3.69 -6.07 -11.97
CA PHE A 52 3.90 -5.35 -10.71
C PHE A 52 3.09 -4.05 -10.70
N ALA A 53 2.52 -3.68 -9.55
CA ALA A 53 1.82 -2.42 -9.38
C ALA A 53 2.85 -1.27 -9.25
N GLY A 54 3.08 -0.52 -10.34
CA GLY A 54 3.99 0.63 -10.34
C GLY A 54 4.49 1.03 -11.73
N ALA A 55 5.20 2.15 -11.83
CA ALA A 55 5.78 2.65 -13.07
C ALA A 55 6.99 1.83 -13.57
N ASN A 56 7.60 1.05 -12.67
CA ASN A 56 8.77 0.25 -12.97
C ASN A 56 8.32 -1.12 -13.49
N GLN A 57 8.44 -1.33 -14.79
CA GLN A 57 8.27 -2.65 -15.39
C GLN A 57 9.53 -3.48 -15.17
N SER A 58 9.36 -4.76 -14.80
CA SER A 58 10.47 -5.69 -14.74
C SER A 58 11.13 -5.80 -16.11
N THR A 59 12.45 -5.71 -16.13
CA THR A 59 13.30 -5.91 -17.30
C THR A 59 13.84 -7.34 -17.29
N THR A 60 14.42 -7.79 -18.40
CA THR A 60 15.11 -9.09 -18.47
C THR A 60 16.21 -9.22 -17.40
N ALA A 61 16.81 -8.11 -16.97
CA ALA A 61 17.85 -8.13 -15.94
C ALA A 61 17.31 -8.58 -14.57
N ASP A 62 16.04 -8.27 -14.27
CA ASP A 62 15.41 -8.58 -12.98
C ASP A 62 15.13 -10.09 -12.82
N PHE A 63 15.06 -10.83 -13.93
CA PHE A 63 14.82 -12.28 -13.93
C PHE A 63 16.10 -13.12 -13.93
N ARG A 64 17.29 -12.52 -14.06
CA ARG A 64 18.58 -13.24 -14.08
C ARG A 64 18.82 -14.09 -12.83
N LEU A 65 18.31 -13.66 -11.67
CA LEU A 65 18.42 -14.43 -10.43
C LEU A 65 17.54 -15.70 -10.43
N ALA A 66 16.49 -15.72 -11.25
CA ALA A 66 15.59 -16.86 -11.41
C ALA A 66 15.94 -17.72 -12.64
N GLU A 67 16.93 -17.32 -13.43
CA GLU A 67 17.44 -18.16 -14.52
C GLU A 67 18.16 -19.36 -13.92
N PHE A 68 17.62 -20.55 -14.19
CA PHE A 68 18.28 -21.79 -13.81
C PHE A 68 19.48 -21.98 -14.73
N THR A 69 20.68 -21.85 -14.17
CA THR A 69 21.90 -22.11 -14.93
C THR A 69 22.31 -23.56 -14.75
N ASP A 70 22.95 -24.15 -15.76
CA ASP A 70 23.48 -25.52 -15.65
C ASP A 70 24.53 -25.67 -14.51
N ALA A 71 25.09 -24.55 -14.03
CA ALA A 71 25.95 -24.50 -12.86
C ALA A 71 25.19 -24.78 -11.55
N ASP A 72 23.91 -24.44 -11.46
CA ASP A 72 23.07 -24.75 -10.29
C ASP A 72 22.69 -26.24 -10.24
N ALA A 73 22.61 -26.90 -11.40
CA ALA A 73 22.32 -28.33 -11.51
C ALA A 73 23.45 -29.22 -10.99
N THR A 74 24.70 -28.74 -11.03
CA THR A 74 25.88 -29.49 -10.54
C THR A 74 26.06 -29.42 -9.03
N GLN A 75 25.34 -28.50 -8.35
CA GLN A 75 25.41 -28.33 -6.90
C GLN A 75 24.30 -29.09 -6.13
N LEU A 76 23.36 -29.71 -6.86
CA LEU A 76 22.24 -30.50 -6.33
C LEU A 76 22.37 -32.01 -6.60
N MET A 77 23.47 -32.45 -7.23
CA MET A 77 23.83 -33.87 -7.27
C MET A 77 24.65 -34.18 -6.00
N PRO A 78 24.20 -35.12 -5.14
CA PRO A 78 24.95 -35.52 -3.94
C PRO A 78 26.28 -36.21 -4.25
#